data_AF-A0A946B556-F1
#
_entry.id   AF-A0A946B556-F1
#
_cell.length_a   1.000
_cell.length_b   1.000
_cell.length_c   1.000
_cell.angle_alpha   90.00
_cell.angle_beta   90.00
_cell.angle_gamma   90.00
#
_symmetry.space_group_name_H-M   'P 1'
#
loop_
_entity.id
_entity.type
_entity.pdbx_description
1 polymer ?
#
loop_
_entity_poly.entity_id
_entity_poly.type
_entity_poly.pdbx_seq_one_letter_code
_entity_poly.pdbx_strand_id
1 'polypeptide(L)'
;GWRIGWAILPEDLCKPIERLAQNLFISPPAISQIAAAAAFDCHEELQGYRDVYAANRLDLLDALSARGLTPAAPPDGAFYIYVDTSPVANDSPSFCTSLLNETGVAATSGLDFDPIRGSQSARFSFCASRADVQEAAKRIKAWRR
;
A
#
# COMPACT_ATOMS: atom_id res chain seq x y z
N GLY A 1 -0.61 -13.21 -3.09
CA GLY A 1 -1.11 -14.48 -3.63
C GLY A 1 -0.10 -15.60 -3.54
N TRP A 2 1.00 -15.53 -4.31
CA TRP A 2 1.90 -16.66 -4.61
C TRP A 2 2.85 -17.14 -3.52
N ARG A 3 2.97 -16.41 -2.40
CA ARG A 3 3.74 -16.83 -1.21
C ARG A 3 5.21 -17.18 -1.49
N ILE A 4 5.92 -16.27 -2.16
CA ILE A 4 7.34 -16.39 -2.46
C ILE A 4 8.07 -15.08 -2.13
N GLY A 5 9.34 -15.20 -1.71
CA GLY A 5 10.24 -14.10 -1.39
C GLY A 5 11.64 -14.66 -1.11
N TRP A 6 12.63 -13.80 -0.88
CA TRP A 6 13.99 -14.18 -0.55
C TRP A 6 14.55 -13.31 0.58
N ALA A 7 15.65 -13.76 1.18
CA ALA A 7 16.43 -13.01 2.13
C ALA A 7 17.91 -13.04 1.70
N ILE A 8 18.62 -11.95 1.95
CA ILE A 8 20.09 -11.89 1.83
C ILE A 8 20.63 -11.96 3.25
N LEU A 9 21.51 -12.92 3.51
CA LEU A 9 21.97 -13.26 4.85
C LEU A 9 23.49 -13.12 4.95
N PRO A 10 24.00 -12.66 6.11
CA PRO A 10 25.38 -12.91 6.51
C PRO A 10 25.72 -14.40 6.42
N GLU A 11 26.98 -14.72 6.07
CA GLU A 11 27.43 -16.09 5.82
C GLU A 11 27.25 -17.01 7.04
N ASP A 12 27.47 -16.47 8.24
CA ASP A 12 27.30 -17.17 9.51
C ASP A 12 25.83 -17.47 9.87
N LEU A 13 24.88 -16.79 9.22
CA LEU A 13 23.44 -17.02 9.40
C LEU A 13 22.83 -18.00 8.40
N CYS A 14 23.52 -18.34 7.31
CA CYS A 14 23.01 -19.26 6.28
C CYS A 14 22.65 -20.65 6.85
N LYS A 15 23.58 -21.31 7.56
CA LYS A 15 23.35 -22.65 8.13
C LYS A 15 22.26 -22.67 9.22
N PRO A 16 22.23 -21.72 10.19
CA PRO A 16 21.13 -21.63 11.15
C PRO A 16 19.76 -21.47 10.49
N ILE A 17 19.63 -20.58 9.50
CA ILE A 17 18.35 -20.31 8.83
C ILE A 17 17.92 -21.49 7.96
N GLU A 18 18.85 -22.15 7.26
CA GLU A 18 18.56 -23.38 6.52
C GLU A 18 17.95 -24.45 7.43
N ARG A 19 18.55 -24.69 8.61
CA ARG A 19 18.02 -25.66 9.59
C ARG A 19 16.63 -25.27 10.07
N LEU A 20 16.38 -23.99 10.35
CA LEU A 20 15.04 -23.52 10.71
C LEU A 20 14.05 -23.76 9.58
N ALA A 21 14.41 -23.43 8.34
CA ALA A 21 13.56 -23.64 7.17
C ALA A 21 13.19 -25.12 6.98
N GLN A 22 14.18 -26.02 7.02
CA GLN A 22 13.97 -27.46 6.91
C GLN A 22 13.00 -28.01 7.95
N ASN A 23 13.11 -27.55 9.21
CA ASN A 23 12.28 -28.05 10.32
C ASN A 23 10.89 -27.39 10.39
N LEU A 24 10.76 -26.11 10.01
CA LEU A 24 9.50 -25.37 10.14
C LEU A 24 8.59 -25.51 8.93
N PHE A 25 9.15 -25.58 7.72
CA PHE A 25 8.33 -25.57 6.50
C PHE A 25 8.94 -26.29 5.29
N ILE A 26 10.12 -26.90 5.44
CA ILE A 26 10.87 -27.67 4.43
C ILE A 26 11.34 -26.82 3.25
N SER A 27 10.41 -26.24 2.48
CA SER A 27 10.71 -25.43 1.30
C SER A 27 9.55 -24.49 0.94
N PRO A 28 9.80 -23.39 0.20
CA PRO A 28 8.74 -22.57 -0.38
C PRO A 28 7.93 -23.34 -1.45
N PRO A 29 6.71 -22.88 -1.81
CA PRO A 29 5.90 -23.57 -2.82
C PRO A 29 6.63 -23.72 -4.17
N ALA A 30 6.78 -24.95 -4.65
CA ALA A 30 7.59 -25.26 -5.83
C ALA A 30 7.12 -24.54 -7.11
N ILE A 31 5.80 -24.49 -7.35
CA ILE A 31 5.22 -23.77 -8.50
C ILE A 31 5.58 -22.27 -8.44
N SER A 32 5.53 -21.67 -7.25
CA SER A 32 5.86 -20.25 -7.05
C SER A 32 7.35 -19.98 -7.26
N GLN A 33 8.24 -20.92 -6.93
CA GLN A 33 9.67 -20.79 -7.22
C GLN A 33 9.94 -20.75 -8.73
N ILE A 34 9.29 -21.64 -9.50
CA ILE A 34 9.41 -21.69 -10.96
C ILE A 34 8.88 -20.39 -11.59
N ALA A 35 7.70 -19.94 -11.17
CA ALA A 35 7.12 -18.68 -11.66
C ALA A 35 7.95 -17.46 -11.29
N ALA A 36 8.51 -17.40 -10.07
CA ALA A 36 9.35 -16.30 -9.62
C ALA A 36 10.66 -16.20 -10.42
N ALA A 37 11.23 -17.33 -10.84
CA ALA A 37 12.38 -17.32 -11.73
C ALA A 37 12.06 -16.66 -13.08
N ALA A 38 10.92 -17.00 -13.69
CA ALA A 38 10.47 -16.37 -14.94
C ALA A 38 10.15 -14.87 -14.78
N ALA A 39 9.74 -14.43 -13.59
CA ALA A 39 9.42 -13.02 -13.34
C ALA A 39 10.63 -12.08 -13.52
N PHE A 40 11.86 -12.60 -13.46
CA PHE A 40 13.07 -11.83 -13.78
C PHE A 40 13.20 -11.48 -15.26
N ASP A 41 12.41 -12.07 -16.15
CA ASP A 41 12.38 -11.71 -17.57
C ASP A 41 11.21 -10.76 -17.90
N CYS A 42 10.32 -10.48 -16.95
CA CYS A 42 9.10 -9.68 -17.13
C CYS A 42 9.29 -8.17 -16.88
N HIS A 43 10.51 -7.64 -17.08
CA HIS A 43 10.84 -6.25 -16.70
C HIS A 43 9.94 -5.19 -17.31
N GLU A 44 9.61 -5.31 -18.60
CA GLU A 44 8.78 -4.33 -19.32
C GLU A 44 7.37 -4.24 -18.72
N GLU A 45 6.74 -5.38 -18.46
CA GLU A 45 5.41 -5.46 -17.83
C GLU A 45 5.44 -4.82 -16.43
N LEU A 46 6.45 -5.17 -15.62
CA LEU A 46 6.59 -4.66 -14.26
C LEU A 46 6.87 -3.15 -14.22
N GLN A 47 7.66 -2.63 -15.17
CA GLN A 47 7.86 -1.20 -15.35
C GLN A 47 6.56 -0.49 -15.75
N GLY A 48 5.76 -1.11 -16.63
CA GLY A 48 4.43 -0.61 -16.97
C GLY A 48 3.52 -0.43 -15.75
N TYR A 49 3.50 -1.41 -14.83
CA TYR A 49 2.75 -1.26 -13.57
C TYR A 49 3.28 -0.11 -12.69
N ARG A 50 4.61 0.04 -12.59
CA ARG A 50 5.22 1.15 -11.85
C ARG A 50 4.80 2.50 -12.43
N ASP A 51 4.76 2.64 -13.75
CA ASP A 51 4.43 3.90 -14.41
C ASP A 51 2.94 4.26 -14.21
N VAL A 52 2.05 3.25 -14.20
CA VAL A 52 0.65 3.43 -13.77
C VAL A 52 0.57 3.93 -12.32
N TYR A 53 1.35 3.33 -11.40
CA TYR A 53 1.37 3.77 -10.00
C TYR A 53 1.93 5.18 -9.82
N ALA A 54 2.92 5.58 -10.63
CA ALA A 54 3.45 6.94 -10.61
C ALA A 54 2.39 7.97 -11.02
N ALA A 55 1.60 7.68 -12.06
CA ALA A 55 0.47 8.53 -12.43
C ALA A 55 -0.62 8.53 -11.34
N ASN A 56 -0.97 7.36 -10.80
CA ASN A 56 -1.99 7.22 -9.75
C ASN A 56 -1.65 8.00 -8.49
N ARG A 57 -0.37 7.98 -8.09
CA ARG A 57 0.16 8.77 -6.99
C ARG A 57 -0.14 10.26 -7.15
N LEU A 58 0.06 10.81 -8.34
CA LEU A 58 -0.19 12.23 -8.61
C LEU A 58 -1.67 12.60 -8.49
N ASP A 59 -2.55 11.82 -9.11
CA ASP A 59 -4.00 12.08 -9.08
C ASP A 59 -4.56 12.02 -7.66
N LEU A 60 -4.11 11.02 -6.88
CA LEU A 60 -4.59 10.85 -5.52
C LEU A 60 -4.00 11.91 -4.58
N LEU A 61 -2.73 12.30 -4.74
CA LEU A 61 -2.13 13.40 -3.98
C LEU A 61 -2.88 14.71 -4.19
N ASP A 62 -3.21 15.03 -5.44
CA ASP A 62 -3.97 16.24 -5.79
C ASP A 62 -5.37 16.22 -5.17
N ALA A 63 -6.08 15.07 -5.22
CA ALA A 63 -7.39 14.91 -4.60
C ALA A 63 -7.37 15.05 -3.08
N LEU A 64 -6.41 14.42 -2.41
CA LEU A 64 -6.25 14.48 -0.96
C LEU A 64 -5.89 15.91 -0.52
N SER A 65 -4.95 16.55 -1.23
CA SER A 65 -4.52 17.92 -0.93
C SER A 65 -5.66 18.93 -1.07
N ALA A 66 -6.54 18.77 -2.07
CA ALA A 66 -7.74 19.58 -2.23
C ALA A 66 -8.74 19.47 -1.05
N ARG A 67 -8.60 18.44 -0.20
CA ARG A 67 -9.39 18.25 1.02
C ARG A 67 -8.62 18.56 2.31
N GLY A 68 -7.42 19.14 2.20
CA GLY A 68 -6.56 19.45 3.35
C GLY A 68 -5.88 18.22 3.97
N LEU A 69 -5.97 17.05 3.30
CA LEU A 69 -5.32 15.82 3.72
C LEU A 69 -3.93 15.76 3.11
N THR A 70 -2.94 16.26 3.84
CA THR A 70 -1.55 16.30 3.35
C THR A 70 -0.78 15.06 3.81
N PRO A 71 0.21 14.59 3.02
CA PRO A 71 1.03 13.46 3.42
C PRO A 71 1.79 13.75 4.73
N ALA A 72 1.67 12.88 5.72
CA ALA A 72 2.45 12.92 6.95
C ALA A 72 3.92 12.51 6.72
N ALA A 73 4.20 11.85 5.58
CA ALA A 73 5.54 11.55 5.10
C ALA A 73 5.58 11.59 3.56
N PRO A 74 6.73 11.90 2.93
CA PRO A 74 6.88 11.82 1.48
C PRO A 74 6.59 10.39 0.96
N PRO A 75 5.66 10.22 0.00
CA PRO A 75 5.37 8.90 -0.57
C PRO A 75 6.42 8.55 -1.64
N ASP A 76 7.65 8.26 -1.24
CA ASP A 76 8.79 8.09 -2.15
C ASP A 76 8.83 6.72 -2.85
N GLY A 77 8.11 5.74 -2.31
CA GLY A 77 8.06 4.38 -2.82
C GLY A 77 6.82 3.62 -2.35
N ALA A 78 6.79 2.32 -2.63
CA ALA A 78 5.59 1.50 -2.52
C ALA A 78 4.41 2.09 -3.31
N PHE A 79 3.19 1.97 -2.79
CA PHE A 79 1.98 2.48 -3.44
C PHE A 79 0.97 3.03 -2.42
N TYR A 80 1.48 3.71 -1.38
CA TYR A 80 0.67 4.25 -0.28
C TYR A 80 0.90 5.74 -0.07
N ILE A 81 -0.16 6.45 0.30
CA ILE A 81 -0.09 7.80 0.86
C ILE A 81 -0.60 7.72 2.29
N TYR A 82 0.26 8.04 3.24
CA TYR A 82 -0.10 8.17 4.66
C TYR A 82 -0.38 9.64 4.95
N VAL A 83 -1.62 9.99 5.28
CA VAL A 83 -2.03 11.38 5.49
C VAL A 83 -2.32 11.65 6.97
N ASP A 84 -2.08 12.89 7.37
CA ASP A 84 -2.62 13.45 8.61
C ASP A 84 -4.10 13.79 8.39
N THR A 85 -4.98 13.23 9.22
CA THR A 85 -6.41 13.52 9.20
C THR A 85 -6.82 14.55 10.24
N SER A 86 -5.95 14.93 11.17
CA SER A 86 -6.29 15.85 12.28
C SER A 86 -6.94 17.18 11.87
N PRO A 87 -6.66 17.77 10.68
CA PRO A 87 -7.36 18.98 10.23
C PRO A 87 -8.86 18.76 9.94
N VAL A 88 -9.28 17.52 9.69
CA VAL A 88 -10.66 17.16 9.28
C VAL A 88 -11.33 16.11 10.16
N ALA A 89 -10.57 15.36 10.96
CA ALA A 89 -11.03 14.34 11.89
C ALA A 89 -9.94 13.92 12.90
N ASN A 90 -10.33 13.77 14.17
CA ASN A 90 -9.47 13.21 15.22
C ASN A 90 -9.77 11.73 15.54
N ASP A 91 -10.61 11.09 14.72
CA ASP A 91 -11.01 9.68 14.84
C ASP A 91 -11.00 9.02 13.45
N SER A 92 -9.83 8.48 13.08
CA SER A 92 -9.59 7.92 11.74
C SER A 92 -10.44 6.69 11.40
N PRO A 93 -10.81 5.78 12.32
CA PRO A 93 -11.83 4.76 12.06
C PRO A 93 -13.16 5.32 11.58
N SER A 94 -13.72 6.30 12.30
CA SER A 94 -14.98 6.94 11.91
C SER A 94 -14.85 7.71 10.61
N PHE A 95 -13.73 8.40 10.40
CA PHE A 95 -13.42 9.07 9.12
C PHE A 95 -13.44 8.09 7.95
N CYS A 96 -12.72 6.97 8.04
CA CYS A 96 -12.66 5.96 6.98
C CYS A 96 -14.03 5.31 6.74
N THR A 97 -14.82 5.11 7.80
CA THR A 97 -16.19 4.58 7.71
C THR A 97 -17.12 5.55 6.99
N SER A 98 -17.10 6.84 7.34
CA SER A 98 -17.86 7.88 6.64
C SER A 98 -17.44 8.00 5.17
N LEU A 99 -16.13 8.03 4.89
CA LEU A 99 -15.62 8.08 3.52
C LEU A 99 -16.18 6.91 2.70
N LEU A 100 -16.13 5.69 3.24
CA LEU A 100 -16.66 4.51 2.56
C LEU A 100 -18.17 4.61 2.33
N ASN A 101 -18.94 4.94 3.36
CA ASN A 101 -20.40 4.96 3.28
C ASN A 101 -20.92 6.07 2.36
N GLU A 102 -20.27 7.22 2.34
CA GLU A 102 -20.76 8.41 1.64
C GLU A 102 -20.20 8.53 0.21
N THR A 103 -19.04 7.92 -0.07
CA THR A 103 -18.37 8.05 -1.37
C THR A 103 -18.11 6.69 -2.05
N GLY A 104 -18.17 5.59 -1.31
CA GLY A 104 -17.76 4.27 -1.78
C GLY A 104 -16.23 4.10 -1.88
N VAL A 105 -15.43 5.05 -1.38
CA VAL A 105 -13.96 4.97 -1.37
C VAL A 105 -13.50 4.38 -0.04
N ALA A 106 -12.74 3.28 -0.11
CA ALA A 106 -12.15 2.67 1.08
C ALA A 106 -10.75 3.24 1.36
N ALA A 107 -10.48 3.52 2.64
CA ALA A 107 -9.16 3.86 3.17
C ALA A 107 -8.92 3.07 4.46
N THR A 108 -7.66 2.96 4.88
CA THR A 108 -7.30 2.25 6.12
C THR A 108 -7.01 3.25 7.23
N SER A 109 -7.57 3.00 8.43
CA SER A 109 -7.24 3.79 9.62
C SER A 109 -5.75 3.69 9.95
N GLY A 110 -5.18 4.80 10.44
CA GLY A 110 -3.81 4.84 10.95
C GLY A 110 -3.58 3.95 12.18
N LEU A 111 -4.64 3.60 12.93
CA LEU A 111 -4.54 2.78 14.14
C LEU A 111 -4.00 1.36 13.88
N ASP A 112 -4.16 0.85 12.67
CA ASP A 112 -3.59 -0.44 12.27
C ASP A 112 -2.04 -0.38 12.19
N PHE A 113 -1.46 0.83 12.14
CA PHE A 113 -0.02 1.06 11.98
C PHE A 113 0.62 1.72 13.21
N ASP A 114 -0.10 2.62 13.90
CA ASP A 114 0.35 3.28 15.13
C ASP A 114 -0.81 3.28 16.14
N PRO A 115 -0.78 2.44 17.19
CA PRO A 115 -1.88 2.37 18.16
C PRO A 115 -1.97 3.60 19.08
N ILE A 116 -0.95 4.47 19.08
CA ILE A 116 -0.88 5.65 19.95
C ILE A 116 -1.35 6.90 19.21
N ARG A 117 -0.89 7.11 17.97
CA ARG A 117 -1.14 8.32 17.17
C ARG A 117 -1.96 8.06 15.91
N GLY A 118 -2.28 6.80 15.61
CA GLY A 118 -2.97 6.40 14.39
C GLY A 118 -4.40 6.93 14.25
N SER A 119 -5.04 7.36 15.35
CA SER A 119 -6.37 7.97 15.32
C SER A 119 -6.43 9.27 14.51
N GLN A 120 -5.28 9.91 14.26
CA GLN A 120 -5.14 11.15 13.49
C GLN A 120 -4.52 10.92 12.11
N SER A 121 -4.52 9.68 11.61
CA SER A 121 -3.95 9.39 10.30
C SER A 121 -4.73 8.33 9.55
N ALA A 122 -4.58 8.32 8.23
CA ALA A 122 -5.16 7.31 7.37
C ALA A 122 -4.19 6.95 6.24
N ARG A 123 -4.28 5.70 5.76
CA ARG A 123 -3.49 5.21 4.63
C ARG A 123 -4.41 4.99 3.42
N PHE A 124 -4.05 5.60 2.31
CA PHE A 124 -4.67 5.37 1.02
C PHE A 124 -3.74 4.55 0.13
N SER A 125 -4.28 3.57 -0.59
CA SER A 125 -3.54 2.79 -1.58
C SER A 125 -3.88 3.29 -2.99
N PHE A 126 -2.89 3.32 -3.87
CA PHE A 126 -3.05 3.70 -5.27
C PHE A 126 -2.61 2.61 -6.27
N CYS A 127 -2.60 1.35 -5.82
CA CYS A 127 -2.26 0.18 -6.63
C CYS A 127 -3.39 -0.34 -7.51
N ALA A 128 -4.55 0.32 -7.53
CA ALA A 128 -5.69 -0.06 -8.38
C ALA A 128 -5.49 0.40 -9.84
N SER A 129 -6.45 0.08 -10.70
CA SER A 129 -6.43 0.57 -12.08
C SER A 129 -6.44 2.10 -12.11
N ARG A 130 -5.90 2.67 -13.20
CA ARG A 130 -5.90 4.12 -13.40
C ARG A 130 -7.31 4.73 -13.32
N ALA A 131 -8.28 4.05 -13.93
CA ALA A 131 -9.68 4.48 -13.95
C ALA A 131 -10.28 4.49 -12.53
N ASP A 132 -10.01 3.47 -11.72
CA ASP A 132 -10.52 3.40 -10.35
C ASP A 132 -9.92 4.50 -9.47
N VAL A 133 -8.62 4.76 -9.60
CA VAL A 133 -7.96 5.84 -8.83
C VAL A 133 -8.49 7.21 -9.25
N GLN A 134 -8.73 7.44 -10.54
CA GLN A 134 -9.32 8.68 -11.04
C GLN A 134 -10.74 8.91 -10.54
N GLU A 135 -11.56 7.86 -10.54
CA GLU A 135 -12.91 7.92 -10.01
C GLU A 135 -12.89 8.16 -8.49
N ALA A 136 -12.04 7.45 -7.74
CA ALA A 136 -11.87 7.68 -6.30
C ALA A 136 -11.41 9.12 -6.02
N ALA A 137 -10.43 9.63 -6.76
CA ALA A 137 -9.94 11.00 -6.66
C ALA A 137 -11.06 12.02 -6.90
N LYS A 138 -11.89 11.81 -7.91
CA LYS A 138 -13.07 12.66 -8.19
C LYS A 138 -14.06 12.64 -7.04
N ARG A 139 -14.37 11.47 -6.48
CA ARG A 139 -15.31 11.33 -5.35
C ARG A 139 -14.77 11.99 -4.09
N ILE A 140 -13.49 11.81 -3.76
CA ILE A 140 -12.83 12.48 -2.63
C ILE A 140 -12.92 14.01 -2.77
N LYS A 141 -12.62 14.56 -3.95
CA LYS A 141 -12.71 16.01 -4.21
C LYS A 141 -14.13 16.54 -4.05
N ALA A 142 -15.12 15.77 -4.50
CA ALA A 142 -16.53 16.15 -4.45
C ALA A 142 -17.16 15.96 -3.05
N TRP A 143 -16.52 15.21 -2.17
CA TRP A 143 -17.06 14.86 -0.86
C TRP A 143 -17.11 16.08 0.07
N ARG A 144 -18.32 16.63 0.21
CA ARG A 144 -18.63 17.73 1.12
C ARG A 144 -19.00 17.14 2.48
N ARG A 145 -18.04 17.22 3.39
CA ARG A 145 -18.26 16.97 4.81
C ARG A 145 -18.47 18.30 5.52
#